data_AF-F3PQ78-F1
#
_entry.id   AF-F3PQ78-F1
#
_cell.length_a   1.000
_cell.length_b   1.000
_cell.length_c   1.000
_cell.angle_alpha   90.00
_cell.angle_beta   90.00
_cell.angle_gamma   90.00
#
_symmetry.space_group_name_H-M   'P 1'
#
loop_
_entity.id
_entity.type
_entity.pdbx_description
1 polymer ?
#
loop_
_entity_poly.entity_id
_entity_poly.type
_entity_poly.pdbx_seq_one_letter_code
_entity_poly.pdbx_strand_id
1 'polypeptide(L)' 'MNLQPLLFWVREKSGSNAEVDFLLPTPRMIPVEVKSGATGHLRSLLLYMDKTDVSLAVRLYSSLLLCREGTGICCRGK' A
#
# COMPACT_ATOMS: atom_id res chain seq x y z
N MET A 1 18.81 20.35 -0.38
CA MET A 1 17.60 19.52 -0.59
C MET A 1 17.08 19.13 0.79
N ASN A 2 15.83 19.48 1.10
CA ASN A 2 15.21 19.09 2.37
C ASN A 2 14.49 17.76 2.17
N LEU A 3 14.88 16.73 2.91
CA LEU A 3 14.27 15.39 2.83
C LEU A 3 13.28 15.23 3.98
N GLN A 4 12.05 14.86 3.65
CA GLN A 4 11.03 14.57 4.66
C GLN A 4 11.13 13.10 5.11
N PRO A 5 10.80 12.80 6.38
CA PRO A 5 10.79 11.44 6.88
C PRO A 5 9.72 10.61 6.15
N LEU A 6 10.06 9.35 5.86
CA LEU A 6 9.10 8.39 5.32
C LEU A 6 8.14 7.93 6.42
N LEU A 7 6.85 7.91 6.10
CA LEU A 7 5.81 7.42 6.98
C LEU A 7 5.43 6.00 6.56
N PHE A 8 5.06 5.16 7.52
CA PHE A 8 4.58 3.80 7.28
C PHE A 8 3.48 3.47 8.30
N TRP A 9 2.72 2.42 8.05
CA TRP A 9 1.68 1.95 8.97
C TRP A 9 1.94 0.52 9.38
N VAL A 10 1.78 0.26 10.67
CA VAL A 10 1.83 -1.07 11.26
C VAL A 10 0.54 -1.33 12.02
N ARG A 11 0.00 -2.52 11.84
CA ARG A 11 -1.00 -3.08 12.72
C ARG A 11 -0.37 -4.16 13.56
N GLU A 12 -0.36 -3.92 14.86
CA GLU A 12 0.02 -4.91 15.86
C GLU A 12 -1.20 -5.74 16.27
N LYS A 13 -1.10 -7.06 16.11
CA LYS A 13 -2.07 -8.02 16.63
C LYS A 13 -1.31 -9.28 17.04
N SER A 14 -1.62 -9.81 18.22
CA SER A 14 -1.03 -11.06 18.69
C SER A 14 -1.20 -12.18 17.64
N GLY A 15 -0.08 -12.64 17.09
CA GLY A 15 -0.01 -13.72 16.09
C GLY A 15 -0.09 -13.31 14.61
N SER A 16 -0.33 -12.04 14.27
CA SER A 16 -0.28 -11.58 12.88
C SER A 16 -0.09 -10.06 12.80
N ASN A 17 1.11 -9.64 12.40
CA ASN A 17 1.39 -8.24 12.08
C ASN A 17 1.10 -7.96 10.61
N ALA A 18 0.66 -6.74 10.32
CA ALA A 18 0.52 -6.24 8.97
C ALA A 18 1.21 -4.88 8.87
N GLU A 19 1.92 -4.65 7.77
CA GLU A 19 2.72 -3.45 7.56
C GLU A 19 2.59 -3.00 6.11
N VAL A 20 2.49 -1.69 5.90
CA VAL A 20 2.52 -1.03 4.59
C VAL A 20 3.87 -0.34 4.44
N ASP A 21 4.55 -0.51 3.31
CA ASP A 21 5.92 -0.01 3.09
C ASP A 21 6.01 1.51 3.28
N PHE A 22 5.11 2.28 2.65
CA PHE A 22 5.08 3.73 2.76
C PHE A 22 3.67 4.30 2.79
N LEU A 23 3.51 5.45 3.45
CA LEU A 23 2.37 6.33 3.35
C LEU A 23 2.82 7.65 2.72
N LEU A 24 2.13 8.08 1.66
CA LEU A 24 2.32 9.41 1.11
C LEU A 24 1.68 10.44 2.04
N PRO A 25 2.39 11.50 2.45
CA PRO A 25 1.90 12.53 3.36
C PRO A 25 0.91 13.46 2.65
N THR A 26 -0.23 12.89 2.32
CA THR A 26 -1.40 13.55 1.72
C THR A 26 -2.51 13.63 2.76
N PRO A 27 -3.54 14.47 2.58
CA PRO A 27 -4.65 14.53 3.52
C PRO A 27 -5.36 13.19 3.77
N ARG A 28 -5.25 12.24 2.81
CA ARG A 28 -5.85 10.90 2.88
C ARG A 28 -4.84 9.79 3.19
N MET A 29 -3.57 10.10 3.46
CA MET A 29 -2.53 9.10 3.79
C MET A 29 -2.51 7.90 2.82
N ILE A 30 -2.30 8.18 1.53
CA ILE A 30 -2.33 7.14 0.48
C ILE A 30 -1.24 6.08 0.75
N PRO A 31 -1.61 4.79 0.89
CA PRO A 31 -0.64 3.75 1.13
C PRO A 31 0.03 3.30 -0.17
N VAL A 32 1.32 2.99 -0.07
CA VAL A 32 2.17 2.54 -1.17
C VAL A 32 2.80 1.21 -0.78
N GLU A 33 2.68 0.24 -1.68
CA GLU A 33 3.36 -1.05 -1.56
C GLU A 33 4.36 -1.22 -2.70
N VAL A 34 5.61 -1.57 -2.39
CA VAL A 34 6.67 -1.80 -3.37
C VAL A 34 6.99 -3.29 -3.42
N LYS A 35 6.85 -3.90 -4.61
CA LYS A 35 7.22 -5.31 -4.81
C LYS A 35 8.18 -5.49 -5.99
N SER A 36 9.28 -6.19 -5.72
CA SER A 36 10.25 -6.59 -6.74
C SER A 36 9.80 -7.79 -7.59
N GLY A 37 8.74 -8.51 -7.18
CA GLY A 37 8.17 -9.65 -7.91
C GLY A 37 6.63 -9.68 -7.89
N ALA A 38 6.04 -10.54 -8.72
CA ALA A 38 4.59 -10.68 -8.85
C ALA A 38 3.92 -11.32 -7.63
N THR A 39 4.67 -12.14 -6.89
CA THR A 39 4.18 -12.93 -5.77
C THR A 39 4.35 -12.19 -4.44
N GLY A 40 3.23 -11.84 -3.83
CA GLY A 40 3.17 -11.27 -2.50
C GLY A 40 1.73 -10.92 -2.13
N HIS A 41 1.28 -11.39 -0.97
CA HIS A 41 -0.10 -11.19 -0.53
C HIS A 41 -0.37 -9.70 -0.27
N LEU A 42 -1.45 -9.17 -0.86
CA LEU A 42 -1.94 -7.79 -0.69
C LEU A 42 -2.54 -7.52 0.69
N ARG A 43 -2.31 -8.41 1.66
CA ARG A 43 -3.11 -8.46 2.88
C ARG A 43 -2.95 -7.20 3.72
N SER A 44 -1.74 -6.64 3.82
CA SER A 44 -1.50 -5.41 4.58
C SER A 44 -2.14 -4.17 3.93
N LEU A 45 -1.96 -3.99 2.62
CA LEU A 45 -2.51 -2.86 1.88
C LEU A 45 -4.04 -2.84 1.92
N LEU A 46 -4.66 -4.00 1.70
CA LEU A 46 -6.12 -4.17 1.80
C LEU A 46 -6.62 -3.90 3.22
N LEU A 47 -5.88 -4.39 4.22
CA LEU A 47 -6.24 -4.20 5.62
C LEU A 47 -6.12 -2.74 6.05
N TYR A 48 -5.15 -2.00 5.51
CA TYR A 48 -5.05 -0.55 5.72
C TYR A 48 -6.27 0.16 5.14
N MET A 49 -6.60 -0.12 3.87
CA MET A 49 -7.76 0.48 3.21
C MET A 49 -9.08 0.13 3.90
N ASP A 50 -9.23 -1.08 4.45
CA ASP A 50 -10.43 -1.48 5.22
C ASP A 50 -10.52 -0.77 6.59
N LYS A 51 -9.38 -0.40 7.17
CA LYS A 51 -9.28 0.28 8.46
C LYS A 51 -9.35 1.79 8.38
N THR A 52 -9.35 2.35 7.18
CA THR A 52 -9.30 3.80 6.92
C THR A 52 -10.34 4.17 5.88
N ASP A 53 -10.68 5.46 5.73
CA ASP A 53 -11.59 5.92 4.66
C ASP A 53 -10.83 6.20 3.35
N VAL A 54 -9.85 5.33 3.04
CA VAL A 54 -8.95 5.50 1.90
C VAL A 54 -9.35 4.57 0.78
N SER A 55 -9.79 5.16 -0.34
CA SER A 55 -10.24 4.44 -1.53
C SER A 55 -9.15 4.26 -2.60
N LEU A 56 -7.98 4.86 -2.40
CA LEU A 56 -6.86 4.84 -3.35
C LEU A 56 -5.61 4.26 -2.69
N ALA A 57 -4.98 3.30 -3.35
CA ALA A 57 -3.68 2.75 -2.96
C ALA A 57 -2.76 2.60 -4.17
N VAL A 58 -1.46 2.74 -3.95
CA VAL A 58 -0.43 2.63 -5.00
C VAL A 58 0.32 1.33 -4.83
N ARG A 59 0.55 0.62 -5.93
CA ARG A 59 1.45 -0.53 -5.96
C ARG A 59 2.52 -0.32 -7.01
N LEU A 60 3.77 -0.31 -6.57
CA LEU A 60 4.93 -0.17 -7.44
C LEU A 60 5.53 -1.55 -7.70
N TYR A 61 5.59 -1.91 -8.98
CA TYR A 61 6.34 -3.08 -9.42
C TYR A 61 7.61 -2.64 -10.12
N SER A 62 8.70 -3.37 -9.88
CA SER A 62 9.99 -3.16 -10.57
C SER A 62 9.85 -3.16 -12.10
N SER A 63 8.82 -3.82 -12.64
CA SER A 63 8.57 -3.92 -14.09
C SER A 63 7.46 -3.03 -14.66
N LEU A 64 6.66 -2.31 -13.84
CA LEU A 64 5.58 -1.42 -14.35
C LEU A 64 5.00 -0.50 -13.26
N LEU A 65 4.92 0.82 -13.55
CA LEU A 65 4.11 1.78 -12.81
C LEU A 65 2.66 1.71 -13.31
N LEU A 66 1.72 1.29 -12.45
CA LEU A 66 0.30 1.23 -12.80
C LEU A 66 -0.53 2.04 -11.78
N CYS A 67 -0.88 3.28 -12.12
CA CYS A 67 -1.86 4.08 -11.39
C CYS A 67 -3.17 4.10 -12.17
N ARG A 68 -4.30 3.75 -11.54
CA ARG A 68 -5.65 3.97 -12.09
C ARG A 68 -6.58 4.50 -11.01
N GLU A 69 -7.38 5.49 -11.37
CA GLU A 69 -8.55 5.92 -10.60
C GLU A 69 -9.71 4.96 -10.88
N GLY A 70 -10.33 4.43 -9.84
CA GLY A 70 -11.52 3.60 -9.96
C GLY A 70 -11.58 2.47 -8.92
N THR A 71 -12.72 2.39 -8.25
CA THR A 71 -13.15 1.38 -7.28
C THR A 71 -12.86 -0.03 -7.78
N GLY A 72 -11.76 -0.64 -7.32
CA GLY A 72 -11.43 -2.01 -7.71
C GLY A 72 -9.95 -2.31 -7.55
N ILE A 73 -9.63 -3.10 -6.53
CA ILE A 73 -8.34 -3.76 -6.40
C ILE A 73 -8.15 -4.64 -7.65
N CYS A 74 -7.32 -4.19 -8.60
CA CYS A 74 -6.98 -5.00 -9.77
C CYS A 74 -5.89 -6.01 -9.38
N CYS A 75 -6.32 -7.12 -8.82
CA CYS A 75 -5.54 -8.35 -8.77
C CYS A 75 -5.52 -8.97 -10.17
N ARG A 76 -4.42 -8.86 -10.91
CA ARG A 76 -4.01 -9.96 -11.79
C ARG A 76 -2.89 -10.73 -11.13
N GLY A 77 -3.29 -11.69 -10.29
CA GLY A 77 -2.45 -12.86 -10.07
C GLY A 77 -2.41 -13.69 -11.36
N LYS A 78 -1.27 -14.29 -11.64
CA LYS A 78 -1.34 -15.68 -12.07
C LYS A 78 -1.68 -16.51 -10.85
#